data_AF-A0A5M5ZMJ5-F1
#
_entry.id   AF-A0A5M5ZMJ5-F1
#
_cell.length_a   1.000
_cell.length_b   1.000
_cell.length_c   1.000
_cell.angle_alpha   90.00
_cell.angle_beta   90.00
_cell.angle_gamma   90.00
#
_symmetry.space_group_name_H-M   'P 1'
#
loop_
_entity.id
_entity.type
_entity.pdbx_description
1 polymer ?
#
loop_
_entity_poly.entity_id
_entity_poly.type
_entity_poly.pdbx_seq_one_letter_code
_entity_poly.pdbx_strand_id
1 'polypeptide(L)' 'RDTEGYYRHVIAEKFVFEKRLIVSTLKQHGISSVLTTPENLSVDVINKYLEMKSRSQI' A
#
# COMPACT_ATOMS: atom_id res chain seq x y z
N ARG A 1 17.39 28.40 0.83
CA ARG A 1 16.20 27.63 1.27
C ARG A 1 15.70 26.92 0.03
N ASP A 2 15.80 25.60 0.04
CA ASP A 2 15.71 24.77 -1.16
C ASP A 2 14.24 24.51 -1.52
N THR A 3 13.78 25.17 -2.59
CA THR A 3 12.42 24.98 -3.12
C THR A 3 12.15 23.53 -3.51
N GLU A 4 13.18 22.81 -3.97
CA GLU A 4 13.07 21.39 -4.33
C GLU A 4 12.68 20.51 -3.14
N GLY A 5 13.33 20.69 -1.99
CA GLY A 5 12.98 19.99 -0.75
C GLY A 5 11.52 20.19 -0.32
N TYR A 6 10.99 21.41 -0.47
CA TYR A 6 9.58 21.69 -0.19
C TYR A 6 8.64 20.97 -1.16
N TYR A 7 8.94 21.00 -2.46
CA TYR A 7 8.16 20.24 -3.46
C TYR A 7 8.18 18.74 -3.20
N ARG A 8 9.35 18.16 -2.89
CA ARG A 8 9.47 16.72 -2.57
C ARG A 8 8.64 16.34 -1.34
N HIS A 9 8.60 17.20 -0.32
CA HIS A 9 7.80 16.97 0.87
C HIS A 9 6.30 16.96 0.57
N VAL A 10 5.78 17.98 -0.11
CA VAL A 10 4.35 18.08 -0.46
C VAL A 10 3.92 16.90 -1.34
N ILE A 11 4.74 16.51 -2.31
CA ILE A 11 4.45 15.36 -3.18
C ILE A 11 4.42 14.06 -2.35
N ALA A 12 5.35 13.88 -1.42
CA ALA A 12 5.39 12.70 -0.57
C ALA A 12 4.12 12.58 0.31
N GLU A 13 3.64 13.68 0.88
CA GLU A 13 2.41 13.70 1.68
C GLU A 13 1.18 13.33 0.83
N LYS A 14 1.03 13.97 -0.33
CA LYS A 14 -0.06 13.67 -1.27
C LYS A 14 -0.05 12.20 -1.70
N PHE A 15 1.13 11.67 -2.00
CA PHE A 15 1.32 10.29 -2.43
C PHE A 15 0.95 9.27 -1.34
N VAL A 16 1.35 9.52 -0.08
CA VAL A 16 0.98 8.65 1.05
C VAL A 16 -0.53 8.67 1.28
N PHE A 17 -1.15 9.85 1.18
CA PHE A 17 -2.60 9.99 1.30
C PHE A 17 -3.35 9.20 0.21
N GLU A 18 -2.97 9.38 -1.06
CA GLU A 18 -3.59 8.67 -2.19
C GLU A 18 -3.46 7.15 -2.05
N LYS A 19 -2.29 6.64 -1.65
CA LYS A 19 -2.09 5.22 -1.39
C LYS A 19 -3.02 4.66 -0.32
N ARG A 20 -3.19 5.40 0.79
CA ARG A 20 -4.11 4.99 1.87
C ARG A 20 -5.56 4.99 1.39
N LEU A 21 -5.95 5.98 0.61
CA LEU A 21 -7.29 6.06 0.03
C LEU A 21 -7.57 4.85 -0.86
N ILE A 22 -6.66 4.51 -1.78
CA ILE A 22 -6.78 3.34 -2.67
C ILE A 22 -6.98 2.06 -1.85
N VAL A 23 -6.12 1.79 -0.86
CA VAL A 23 -6.22 0.59 -0.01
C VAL A 23 -7.56 0.55 0.73
N SER A 24 -8.02 1.69 1.25
CA SER A 24 -9.32 1.78 1.91
C SER A 24 -10.47 1.43 0.96
N THR A 25 -10.47 2.00 -0.24
CA THR A 25 -11.51 1.74 -1.25
C THR A 25 -11.52 0.28 -1.70
N LEU A 26 -10.36 -0.34 -1.92
CA LEU A 26 -10.27 -1.76 -2.28
C LEU A 26 -10.85 -2.65 -1.17
N LYS A 27 -10.49 -2.38 0.09
CA LYS A 27 -11.03 -3.11 1.25
C LYS A 27 -12.54 -2.97 1.38
N GLN A 28 -13.10 -1.77 1.15
CA GLN A 28 -14.54 -1.54 1.17
C GLN A 28 -15.30 -2.38 0.12
N HIS A 29 -14.65 -2.72 -1.00
CA HIS A 29 -15.20 -3.59 -2.04
C HIS A 29 -14.83 -5.07 -1.86
N GLY A 30 -14.25 -5.46 -0.72
CA GLY A 30 -13.85 -6.85 -0.45
C GLY A 30 -12.57 -7.29 -1.20
N ILE A 31 -11.85 -6.36 -1.82
CA ILE A 31 -10.62 -6.66 -2.56
C ILE A 31 -9.42 -6.59 -1.59
N SER A 32 -8.70 -7.71 -1.47
CA SER A 32 -7.47 -7.76 -0.68
C SER A 32 -6.36 -6.94 -1.33
N SER A 33 -5.74 -6.07 -0.54
CA SER A 33 -4.66 -5.18 -0.98
C SER A 33 -3.60 -5.03 0.10
N VAL A 34 -2.35 -4.80 -0.30
CA VAL A 34 -1.19 -4.64 0.60
C VAL A 34 -0.45 -3.36 0.25
N LEU A 35 -0.18 -2.54 1.26
CA LEU A 35 0.66 -1.35 1.11
C LEU A 35 2.11 -1.77 1.36
N THR A 36 2.92 -1.78 0.30
CA THR A 36 4.33 -2.20 0.37
C THR A 36 5.23 -1.31 -0.47
N THR A 37 6.53 -1.32 -0.16
CA THR A 37 7.53 -0.71 -1.03
C THR A 37 7.83 -1.66 -2.20
N PRO A 38 8.29 -1.14 -3.35
CA PRO A 38 8.54 -1.98 -4.53
C PRO A 38 9.48 -3.17 -4.24
N GLU A 39 10.47 -2.97 -3.37
CA GLU A 39 11.48 -3.97 -3.02
C GLU A 39 10.89 -5.15 -2.23
N ASN A 40 9.80 -4.92 -1.50
CA ASN A 40 9.15 -5.92 -0.65
C ASN A 40 7.91 -6.56 -1.30
N LEU A 41 7.51 -6.13 -2.51
CA LEU A 41 6.27 -6.52 -3.16
C LEU A 41 6.07 -8.04 -3.24
N SER A 42 7.06 -8.78 -3.72
CA SER A 42 6.95 -10.24 -3.90
C SER A 42 6.77 -10.98 -2.57
N VAL A 43 7.52 -10.59 -1.55
CA VAL A 43 7.49 -11.23 -0.22
C VAL A 43 6.14 -10.97 0.44
N ASP A 44 5.66 -9.72 0.41
CA ASP A 44 4.39 -9.36 1.03
C ASP A 44 3.19 -9.99 0.33
N VAL A 45 3.22 -10.13 -1.00
CA VAL A 45 2.18 -10.84 -1.75
C VAL A 45 2.14 -12.32 -1.35
N ILE A 46 3.30 -12.99 -1.26
CA ILE A 46 3.38 -14.39 -0.82
C ILE A 46 2.84 -14.53 0.61
N ASN A 47 3.28 -13.68 1.53
CA ASN A 47 2.84 -13.70 2.91
C ASN A 47 1.32 -13.50 3.02
N LYS A 48 0.77 -12.57 2.23
CA LYS A 48 -0.67 -12.32 2.22
C LYS A 48 -1.46 -13.54 1.74
N TYR A 49 -0.97 -14.22 0.69
CA TYR A 49 -1.59 -15.45 0.22
C TYR A 49 -1.57 -16.56 1.28
N LEU A 50 -0.42 -16.77 1.93
CA LEU A 50 -0.28 -17.78 2.99
C LEU A 50 -1.21 -17.48 4.17
N GLU A 51 -1.36 -16.22 4.55
CA GLU A 51 -2.32 -15.79 5.56
C GLU A 51 -3.76 -16.18 5.16
N MET A 52 -4.19 -15.84 3.94
CA MET A 52 -5.54 -16.15 3.46
C MET A 52 -5.81 -17.66 3.42
N LYS A 53 -4.83 -18.44 2.96
CA LYS A 53 -4.89 -19.90 2.93
C LYS A 53 -4.97 -20.49 4.35
N SER A 54 -4.19 -19.97 5.30
CA SER A 54 -4.19 -20.45 6.69
C SER A 54 -5.52 -20.20 7.41
N ARG A 55 -6.25 -19.15 7.01
CA ARG A 55 -7.54 -18.78 7.59
C ARG A 55 -8.73 -19.55 7.00
N SER A 56 -8.50 -20.52 6.11
CA SER A 56 -9.55 -21.21 5.33
C SER A 56 -10.47 -20.26 4.55
N GLN A 57 -9.99 -19.04 4.23
CA GLN A 57 -10.76 -18.05 3.47
C GLN A 57 -10.65 -18.27 1.95
N ILE A 58 -9.84 -19.24 1.51
CA ILE A 58 -9.75 -19.82 0.16
C ILE A 58 -9.30 -21.28 0.32
#